data_AF-A0A530BP10-F1
#
_entry.id   AF-A0A530BP10-F1
#
_cell.length_a   1.000
_cell.length_b   1.000
_cell.length_c   1.000
_cell.angle_alpha   90.00
_cell.angle_beta   90.00
_cell.angle_gamma   90.00
#
_symmetry.space_group_name_H-M   'P 1'
#
loop_
_entity.id
_entity.type
_entity.pdbx_description
1 polymer ?
#
loop_
_entity_poly.entity_id
_entity_poly.type
_entity_poly.pdbx_seq_one_letter_code
_entity_poly.pdbx_strand_id
1 'polypeptide(L)'
;MVRVWDRVVRGFHWALVLSFAIAWFTPQSFEDIHHWAGYAAASLVVMRLVWGIVGTPYARFSQFVRDPATVLRYLVAILRGSEARYIGHNPAGGAMVIVLMAMMVSVAVTGWMQTTDTYFGVSWVEDAHSLAAHGLLALVLVHIGGVALASLRH
;
A
#
# COMPACT_ATOMS: atom_id res chain seq x y z
N MET A 1 -13.85 19.34 -17.29
CA MET A 1 -12.98 18.81 -16.22
C MET A 1 -13.18 17.31 -16.16
N VAL A 2 -12.20 16.52 -16.61
CA VAL A 2 -12.31 15.06 -16.55
C VAL A 2 -12.24 14.66 -15.07
N ARG A 3 -13.28 13.99 -14.57
CA ARG A 3 -13.38 13.56 -13.18
C ARG A 3 -12.62 12.24 -13.04
N VAL A 4 -11.29 12.29 -13.17
CA VAL A 4 -10.40 11.11 -13.22
C VAL A 4 -10.23 10.45 -11.84
N TRP A 5 -10.58 11.17 -10.75
CA TRP A 5 -10.32 10.70 -9.40
C TRP A 5 -11.56 10.03 -8.79
N ASP A 6 -11.55 8.70 -8.86
CA ASP A 6 -12.51 7.81 -8.23
C ASP A 6 -12.59 8.14 -6.72
N ARG A 7 -13.72 8.75 -6.31
CA ARG A 7 -13.95 9.17 -4.91
C ARG A 7 -13.88 7.98 -3.95
N VAL A 8 -14.25 6.79 -4.44
CA VAL A 8 -14.18 5.54 -3.67
C VAL A 8 -12.73 5.18 -3.39
N VAL A 9 -11.86 5.23 -4.41
CA VAL A 9 -10.42 4.95 -4.24
C VAL A 9 -9.76 5.93 -3.30
N ARG A 10 -10.14 7.22 -3.33
CA ARG A 10 -9.60 8.21 -2.40
C ARG A 10 -10.10 8.00 -0.97
N GLY A 11 -11.39 7.70 -0.79
CA GLY A 11 -11.96 7.36 0.50
C GLY A 11 -11.28 6.14 1.10
N PHE A 12 -11.12 5.08 0.31
CA PHE A 12 -10.34 3.90 0.65
C PHE A 12 -8.92 4.25 1.09
N HIS A 13 -8.20 5.06 0.30
CA HIS A 13 -6.80 5.37 0.57
C HIS A 13 -6.63 6.05 1.93
N TRP A 14 -7.42 7.09 2.21
CA TRP A 14 -7.33 7.80 3.49
C TRP A 14 -7.83 6.97 4.66
N ALA A 15 -8.85 6.14 4.46
CA ALA A 15 -9.27 5.17 5.47
C ALA A 15 -8.13 4.19 5.80
N LEU A 16 -7.44 3.65 4.79
CA LEU A 16 -6.33 2.73 4.99
C LEU A 16 -5.14 3.41 5.69
N VAL A 17 -4.81 4.64 5.30
CA VAL A 17 -3.78 5.45 5.98
C VAL A 17 -4.11 5.64 7.45
N LEU A 18 -5.37 5.99 7.77
CA LEU A 18 -5.80 6.17 9.15
C LEU A 18 -5.76 4.86 9.94
N SER A 19 -6.29 3.76 9.37
CA SER A 19 -6.24 2.44 10.01
C SER A 19 -4.80 2.00 10.29
N PHE A 20 -3.89 2.16 9.33
CA PHE A 20 -2.48 1.83 9.52
C PHE A 20 -1.82 2.72 10.58
N ALA A 21 -2.06 4.03 10.54
CA ALA A 21 -1.49 4.96 11.53
C ALA A 21 -1.97 4.65 12.95
N ILE A 22 -3.26 4.37 13.14
CA ILE A 22 -3.80 3.94 14.43
C ILE A 22 -3.11 2.64 14.87
N ALA A 23 -3.12 1.62 14.02
CA ALA A 23 -2.50 0.33 14.32
C ALA A 23 -1.01 0.45 14.65
N TRP A 24 -0.28 1.40 14.05
CA TRP A 24 1.14 1.63 14.31
C TRP A 24 1.41 2.16 15.73
N PHE A 25 0.55 3.05 16.24
CA PHE A 25 0.77 3.70 17.54
C PHE A 25 0.14 2.98 18.74
N THR A 26 -0.79 2.06 18.51
CA THR A 26 -1.54 1.40 19.58
C THR A 26 -1.06 0.03 20.08
N PRO A 27 -0.05 -0.68 19.51
CA PRO A 27 0.14 -2.10 19.82
C PRO A 27 0.56 -2.37 21.28
N GLN A 28 1.25 -1.43 21.95
CA GLN A 28 1.75 -1.64 23.32
C GLN A 28 0.79 -1.16 24.42
N SER A 29 -0.05 -0.16 24.14
CA SER A 29 -0.87 0.52 25.16
C SER A 29 -2.36 0.32 24.95
N PHE A 30 -2.78 -0.04 23.75
CA PHE A 30 -4.18 -0.15 23.34
C PHE A 30 -4.36 -1.31 22.35
N GLU A 31 -4.07 -2.53 22.81
CA GLU A 31 -4.09 -3.75 22.01
C GLU A 31 -5.42 -3.97 21.29
N ASP A 32 -6.55 -3.77 21.97
CA ASP A 32 -7.89 -3.85 21.35
C ASP A 32 -8.04 -2.89 20.16
N ILE A 33 -7.52 -1.66 20.29
CA ILE A 33 -7.57 -0.67 19.20
C ILE A 33 -6.65 -1.10 18.06
N HIS A 34 -5.48 -1.68 18.36
CA HIS A 34 -4.59 -2.26 17.35
C HIS A 34 -5.30 -3.36 16.54
N HIS A 35 -5.98 -4.29 17.21
CA HIS A 35 -6.74 -5.36 16.55
C HIS A 35 -7.86 -4.83 15.66
N TRP A 36 -8.71 -3.94 16.17
CA TRP A 36 -9.80 -3.36 15.37
C TRP A 36 -9.29 -2.54 14.18
N ALA A 37 -8.21 -1.78 14.35
CA ALA A 37 -7.57 -1.06 13.26
C ALA A 37 -6.98 -2.02 12.21
N GLY A 38 -6.38 -3.12 12.65
CA GLY A 38 -5.90 -4.21 11.78
C GLY A 38 -7.01 -4.85 10.96
N TYR A 39 -8.15 -5.19 11.58
CA TYR A 39 -9.31 -5.75 10.87
C TYR A 39 -9.95 -4.77 9.89
N ALA A 40 -10.00 -3.48 10.25
CA ALA A 40 -10.44 -2.43 9.33
C ALA A 40 -9.49 -2.33 8.11
N ALA A 41 -8.17 -2.31 8.33
CA ALA A 41 -7.18 -2.32 7.26
C ALA A 41 -7.29 -3.57 6.38
N ALA A 42 -7.43 -4.76 6.96
CA ALA A 42 -7.61 -6.02 6.24
C ALA A 42 -8.86 -6.00 5.33
N SER A 43 -9.98 -5.52 5.86
CA SER A 43 -11.24 -5.38 5.11
C SER A 43 -11.10 -4.42 3.93
N LEU A 44 -10.44 -3.27 4.16
CA LEU A 44 -10.15 -2.28 3.12
C LEU A 44 -9.25 -2.88 2.02
N VAL A 45 -8.21 -3.65 2.39
CA VAL A 45 -7.32 -4.33 1.45
C VAL A 45 -8.08 -5.33 0.59
N VAL A 46 -8.92 -6.19 1.18
CA VAL A 46 -9.76 -7.14 0.44
C VAL A 46 -10.65 -6.40 -0.56
N MET A 47 -11.35 -5.35 -0.09
CA MET A 47 -12.17 -4.51 -0.96
C MET A 47 -11.35 -3.93 -2.11
N ARG A 48 -10.13 -3.43 -1.85
CA ARG A 48 -9.28 -2.84 -2.89
C ARG A 48 -8.80 -3.85 -3.91
N LEU A 49 -8.46 -5.07 -3.49
CA LEU A 49 -8.09 -6.17 -4.38
C LEU A 49 -9.24 -6.49 -5.33
N VAL A 50 -10.46 -6.63 -4.80
CA VAL A 50 -11.68 -6.84 -5.62
C VAL A 50 -11.91 -5.66 -6.56
N TRP A 51 -11.90 -4.43 -6.04
CA TRP A 51 -12.14 -3.21 -6.84
C TRP A 51 -11.05 -2.99 -7.90
N GLY A 52 -9.82 -3.47 -7.67
CA GLY A 52 -8.73 -3.43 -8.64
C GLY A 52 -8.89 -4.39 -9.82
N ILE A 53 -9.88 -5.28 -9.76
CA ILE A 53 -10.21 -6.20 -10.85
C ILE A 53 -11.51 -5.75 -11.53
N VAL A 54 -12.58 -5.56 -10.76
CA VAL A 54 -13.93 -5.30 -11.31
C VAL A 54 -14.34 -3.84 -11.36
N GLY A 55 -13.59 -2.94 -10.71
CA GLY A 55 -13.93 -1.52 -10.58
C GLY A 55 -13.82 -0.72 -11.87
N THR A 56 -13.83 0.61 -11.72
CA THR A 56 -13.76 1.55 -12.85
C THR A 56 -12.44 1.39 -13.64
N PRO A 57 -12.38 1.75 -14.93
CA PRO A 57 -11.17 1.59 -15.74
C PRO A 57 -9.90 2.18 -15.11
N TYR A 58 -10.03 3.30 -14.40
CA TYR A 58 -8.92 3.97 -13.71
C TYR A 58 -8.53 3.32 -12.36
N ALA A 59 -9.38 2.47 -11.80
CA ALA A 59 -9.11 1.76 -10.54
C ALA A 59 -8.43 0.39 -10.77
N ARG A 60 -8.55 -0.16 -11.98
CA ARG A 60 -8.06 -1.50 -12.32
C ARG A 60 -6.54 -1.58 -12.35
N PHE A 61 -5.98 -2.67 -11.81
CA PHE A 61 -4.53 -2.88 -11.79
C PHE A 61 -3.94 -2.91 -13.21
N SER A 62 -4.65 -3.49 -14.19
CA SER A 62 -4.22 -3.55 -15.59
C SER A 62 -4.04 -2.18 -16.25
N GLN A 63 -4.61 -1.10 -15.69
CA GLN A 63 -4.47 0.24 -16.24
C GLN A 63 -3.11 0.87 -15.93
N PHE A 64 -2.51 0.53 -14.79
CA PHE A 64 -1.30 1.20 -14.31
C PHE A 64 -0.12 0.28 -14.00
N VAL A 65 -0.35 -1.01 -13.79
CA VAL A 65 0.73 -1.97 -13.58
C VAL A 65 1.47 -2.20 -14.90
N ARG A 66 2.78 -2.05 -14.86
CA ARG A 66 3.67 -2.25 -16.01
C ARG A 66 4.64 -3.39 -15.72
N ASP A 67 5.20 -3.97 -16.77
CA ASP A 67 6.22 -5.00 -16.66
C ASP A 67 7.48 -4.45 -15.94
N PRO A 68 8.26 -5.32 -15.27
CA PRO A 68 9.44 -4.90 -14.52
C PRO A 68 10.45 -4.12 -15.38
N ALA A 69 10.68 -4.52 -16.63
CA ALA A 69 11.65 -3.85 -17.49
C ALA A 69 11.23 -2.39 -17.78
N THR A 70 9.94 -2.12 -17.97
CA THR A 70 9.40 -0.76 -18.09
C THR A 70 9.57 0.05 -16.80
N VAL A 71 9.35 -0.57 -15.65
CA VAL A 71 9.57 0.10 -14.34
C VAL A 71 11.04 0.47 -14.17
N LEU A 72 11.97 -0.46 -14.43
CA LEU A 72 13.41 -0.21 -14.32
C LEU A 72 13.87 0.88 -15.29
N ARG A 73 13.46 0.83 -16.56
CA ARG A 73 13.78 1.88 -17.53
C ARG A 73 13.29 3.25 -17.07
N TYR A 74 12.08 3.31 -16.49
CA TYR A 74 11.53 4.56 -15.96
C TYR A 74 12.31 5.08 -14.75
N LEU A 75 12.70 4.20 -13.81
CA LEU A 75 13.54 4.59 -12.66
C LEU A 75 14.89 5.14 -13.10
N VAL A 76 15.55 4.52 -14.09
CA VAL A 76 16.79 5.05 -14.67
C VAL A 76 16.57 6.41 -15.34
N ALA A 77 15.44 6.60 -16.02
CA ALA A 77 15.10 7.88 -16.64
C ALA A 77 14.91 9.00 -15.59
N ILE A 78 14.30 8.72 -14.44
CA ILE A 78 14.18 9.68 -13.32
C ILE A 78 15.56 10.15 -12.85
N LEU A 79 16.51 9.21 -12.68
CA LEU A 79 17.88 9.52 -12.27
C LEU A 79 18.62 10.37 -13.29
N ARG A 80 18.27 10.26 -14.57
CA ARG A 80 18.82 11.05 -15.68
C ARG A 80 18.06 12.36 -15.94
N GLY A 81 16.93 12.60 -15.25
CA GLY A 81 16.06 13.75 -15.50
C GLY A 81 15.39 13.74 -16.88
N SER A 82 15.24 12.56 -17.50
CA SER A 82 14.68 12.38 -18.83
C SER A 82 13.41 11.51 -18.83
N GLU A 83 12.69 11.49 -17.71
CA GLU A 83 11.46 10.72 -17.53
C GLU A 83 10.31 11.25 -18.40
N ALA A 84 9.51 10.33 -18.94
CA ALA A 84 8.28 10.70 -19.65
C ALA A 84 7.18 11.13 -18.66
N ARG A 85 6.34 12.09 -19.05
CA ARG A 85 5.20 12.53 -18.24
C ARG A 85 4.02 11.56 -18.39
N TYR A 86 3.47 11.10 -17.27
CA TYR A 86 2.29 10.22 -17.23
C TYR A 86 1.10 10.94 -16.59
N ILE A 87 -0.09 10.72 -17.14
CA ILE A 87 -1.35 11.14 -16.50
C ILE A 87 -1.81 10.00 -15.58
N GLY A 88 -1.90 10.28 -14.27
CA GLY A 88 -2.21 9.27 -13.25
C GLY A 88 -0.95 8.61 -12.68
N HIS A 89 -0.90 7.28 -12.68
CA HIS A 89 0.26 6.54 -12.18
C HIS A 89 1.33 6.41 -13.26
N ASN A 90 2.54 6.86 -12.96
CA ASN A 90 3.73 6.50 -13.71
C ASN A 90 4.18 5.06 -13.38
N PRO A 91 5.09 4.43 -14.17
CA PRO A 91 5.51 3.06 -13.94
C PRO A 91 6.05 2.78 -12.52
N ALA A 92 6.83 3.70 -11.95
CA ALA A 92 7.34 3.56 -10.58
C ALA A 92 6.21 3.63 -9.53
N GLY A 93 5.28 4.56 -9.68
CA GLY A 93 4.11 4.69 -8.81
C GLY A 93 3.20 3.46 -8.89
N GLY A 94 2.99 2.91 -10.08
CA GLY A 94 2.22 1.68 -10.26
C GLY A 94 2.86 0.47 -9.58
N ALA A 95 4.19 0.32 -9.70
CA ALA A 95 4.93 -0.72 -8.97
C ALA A 95 4.83 -0.53 -7.45
N MET A 96 4.92 0.71 -6.97
CA MET A 96 4.82 1.02 -5.54
C MET A 96 3.47 0.61 -4.94
N VAL A 97 2.37 0.80 -5.68
CA VAL A 97 1.04 0.34 -5.25
C VAL A 97 1.03 -1.18 -5.02
N ILE A 98 1.64 -1.96 -5.93
CA ILE A 98 1.70 -3.43 -5.79
C ILE A 98 2.52 -3.84 -4.58
N VAL A 99 3.69 -3.24 -4.37
CA VAL A 99 4.55 -3.56 -3.23
C VAL A 99 3.87 -3.20 -1.91
N LEU A 100 3.30 -2.01 -1.80
CA LEU A 100 2.55 -1.60 -0.60
C LEU A 100 1.33 -2.49 -0.35
N MET A 101 0.60 -2.90 -1.40
CA MET A 101 -0.53 -3.81 -1.27
C MET A 101 -0.09 -5.18 -0.76
N ALA A 102 1.00 -5.74 -1.31
CA ALA A 102 1.55 -7.01 -0.89
C ALA A 102 1.99 -6.97 0.58
N MET A 103 2.71 -5.92 0.98
CA MET A 103 3.11 -5.72 2.39
C MET A 103 1.90 -5.59 3.30
N MET A 104 0.86 -4.89 2.85
CA MET A 104 -0.35 -4.72 3.66
C MET A 104 -1.12 -6.04 3.83
N VAL A 105 -1.17 -6.88 2.79
CA VAL A 105 -1.68 -8.25 2.91
C VAL A 105 -0.84 -9.07 3.89
N SER A 106 0.49 -9.01 3.77
CA SER A 106 1.39 -9.76 4.66
C SER A 106 1.16 -9.41 6.13
N VAL A 107 1.13 -8.13 6.50
CA VAL A 107 0.88 -7.69 7.88
C VAL A 107 -0.52 -8.10 8.35
N ALA A 108 -1.55 -7.98 7.50
CA ALA A 108 -2.91 -8.37 7.85
C ALA A 108 -3.03 -9.89 8.11
N VAL A 109 -2.40 -10.71 7.26
CA VAL A 109 -2.41 -12.17 7.39
C VAL A 109 -1.65 -12.60 8.64
N THR A 110 -0.42 -12.12 8.84
CA THR A 110 0.38 -12.49 10.03
C THR A 110 -0.22 -11.93 11.32
N GLY A 111 -0.90 -10.79 11.26
CA GLY A 111 -1.65 -10.24 12.40
C GLY A 111 -2.84 -11.12 12.77
N TRP A 112 -3.65 -11.52 11.79
CA TRP A 112 -4.75 -12.47 12.01
C TRP A 112 -4.26 -13.84 12.50
N MET A 113 -3.14 -14.35 11.98
CA MET A 113 -2.58 -15.61 12.45
C MET A 113 -2.26 -15.58 13.95
N GLN A 114 -1.66 -14.50 14.44
CA GLN A 114 -1.36 -14.34 15.87
C GLN A 114 -2.60 -14.37 16.78
N THR A 115 -3.81 -14.15 16.25
CA THR A 115 -5.07 -14.24 17.02
C THR A 115 -5.67 -15.65 17.03
N THR A 116 -4.97 -16.66 16.49
CA THR A 116 -5.46 -18.05 16.42
C THR A 116 -4.68 -18.97 17.36
N ASP A 117 -5.35 -19.96 17.96
CA ASP A 117 -4.72 -20.92 18.88
C ASP A 117 -3.51 -21.64 18.27
N THR A 118 -3.52 -21.87 16.95
CA THR A 118 -2.44 -22.57 16.22
C THR A 118 -1.16 -21.75 16.12
N TYR A 119 -1.26 -20.42 16.05
CA TYR A 119 -0.13 -19.53 15.74
C TYR A 119 0.16 -18.48 16.82
N PHE A 120 -0.65 -18.44 17.88
CA PHE A 120 -0.40 -17.61 19.04
C PHE A 120 0.95 -17.94 19.68
N GLY A 121 1.80 -16.94 19.87
CA GLY A 121 3.15 -17.09 20.44
C GLY A 121 4.18 -17.72 19.50
N VAL A 122 3.86 -17.92 18.21
CA VAL A 122 4.78 -18.52 17.25
C VAL A 122 5.73 -17.44 16.69
N SER A 123 7.01 -17.55 17.05
CA SER A 123 8.03 -16.53 16.78
C SER A 123 8.12 -16.10 15.32
N TRP A 124 8.11 -17.02 14.36
CA TRP A 124 8.24 -16.64 12.94
C TRP A 124 7.05 -15.80 12.46
N VAL A 125 5.87 -15.95 13.05
CA VAL A 125 4.68 -15.16 12.72
C VAL A 125 4.79 -13.75 13.29
N GLU A 126 5.23 -13.65 14.55
CA GLU A 126 5.51 -12.37 15.23
C GLU A 126 6.60 -11.58 14.50
N ASP A 127 7.72 -12.24 14.17
CA ASP A 127 8.84 -11.67 13.42
C ASP A 127 8.40 -11.22 12.02
N ALA A 128 7.62 -12.05 11.31
CA ALA A 128 7.10 -11.71 9.99
C ALA A 128 6.15 -10.52 10.05
N HIS A 129 5.28 -10.44 11.06
CA HIS A 129 4.39 -9.30 11.28
C HIS A 129 5.18 -8.02 11.55
N SER A 130 6.13 -8.08 12.49
CA SER A 130 6.97 -6.94 12.86
C SER A 130 7.80 -6.47 11.66
N LEU A 131 8.50 -7.38 10.99
CA LEU A 131 9.30 -7.05 9.80
C LEU A 131 8.44 -6.44 8.70
N ALA A 132 7.25 -7.01 8.46
CA ALA A 132 6.37 -6.50 7.43
C ALA A 132 5.81 -5.10 7.78
N ALA A 133 5.47 -4.84 9.05
CA ALA A 133 4.99 -3.54 9.49
C ALA A 133 6.07 -2.46 9.39
N HIS A 134 7.30 -2.74 9.82
CA HIS A 134 8.43 -1.80 9.70
C HIS A 134 8.80 -1.55 8.23
N GLY A 135 8.84 -2.61 7.41
CA GLY A 135 9.07 -2.50 5.97
C GLY A 135 8.00 -1.67 5.28
N LEU A 136 6.73 -1.85 5.67
CA LEU A 136 5.61 -1.06 5.16
C LEU A 136 5.77 0.42 5.52
N LEU A 137 6.14 0.76 6.75
CA LEU A 137 6.41 2.15 7.14
C LEU A 137 7.55 2.77 6.29
N ALA A 138 8.66 2.05 6.12
CA ALA A 138 9.77 2.52 5.29
C ALA A 138 9.33 2.79 3.84
N LEU A 139 8.53 1.88 3.27
CA LEU A 139 7.95 2.05 1.94
C LEU A 139 6.98 3.23 1.88
N VAL A 140 6.15 3.46 2.89
CA VAL A 140 5.27 4.64 2.95
C VAL A 140 6.10 5.93 2.88
N LEU A 141 7.23 6.01 3.58
CA LEU A 141 8.12 7.18 3.51
C LEU A 141 8.71 7.34 2.10
N VAL A 142 9.18 6.25 1.47
CA VAL A 142 9.65 6.26 0.07
C VAL A 142 8.54 6.70 -0.89
N HIS A 143 7.31 6.25 -0.67
CA HIS A 143 6.15 6.62 -1.48
C HIS A 143 5.88 8.12 -1.40
N ILE A 144 5.86 8.69 -0.19
CA ILE A 144 5.68 10.14 0.03
C ILE A 144 6.82 10.91 -0.64
N GLY A 145 8.07 10.48 -0.47
CA GLY A 145 9.23 11.09 -1.13
C GLY A 145 9.13 11.07 -2.66
N GLY A 146 8.69 9.95 -3.24
CA GLY A 146 8.45 9.82 -4.67
C GLY A 146 7.35 10.75 -5.19
N VAL A 147 6.25 10.89 -4.43
CA VAL A 147 5.18 11.85 -4.74
C VAL A 147 5.70 13.28 -4.66
N ALA A 148 6.46 13.63 -3.62
CA ALA A 148 7.04 14.97 -3.48
C ALA A 148 7.99 15.30 -4.65
N LEU A 149 8.88 14.38 -5.02
CA LEU A 149 9.78 14.54 -6.17
C LEU A 149 8.99 14.75 -7.47
N ALA A 150 7.94 13.96 -7.71
CA ALA A 150 7.10 14.11 -8.90
C ALA A 150 6.37 15.46 -8.91
N SER A 151 5.90 15.94 -7.76
CA SER A 151 5.25 17.24 -7.62
C SER A 151 6.20 18.42 -7.85
N LEU A 152 7.48 18.30 -7.48
CA LEU A 152 8.47 19.36 -7.69
C LEU A 152 8.95 19.47 -9.14
N ARG A 153 8.86 18.38 -9.91
CA ARG A 153 9.30 18.30 -11.32
C ARG A 153 8.16 18.56 -12.32
N HIS A 154 6.96 18.93 -11.88
CA HIS A 154 5.75 19.04 -12.72
C HIS A 154 4.97 20.33 -12.51
#